data_AF-A0A7J4FI64-F1
#
_entry.id   AF-A0A7J4FI64-F1
#
_cell.length_a   1.000
_cell.length_b   1.000
_cell.length_c   1.000
_cell.angle_alpha   90.00
_cell.angle_beta   90.00
_cell.angle_gamma   90.00
#
_symmetry.space_group_name_H-M   'P 1'
#
loop_
_entity.id
_entity.type
_entity.pdbx_description
1 polymer ?
#
loop_
_entity_poly.entity_id
_entity_poly.type
_entity_poly.pdbx_seq_one_letter_code
_entity_poly.pdbx_strand_id
1 'polypeptide(L)' 'MRKTTIIEIEKISPKKAVLIEGLPGLGLVGKIASEFLIKQLNARKVAELYSPHFAHYVMVDSEGSLRLLRSEFYYWSNS' A
#
# COMPACT_ATOMS: atom_id res chain seq x y z
N MET A 1 -3.68 -7.18 16.92
CA MET A 1 -2.23 -7.24 16.64
C MET A 1 -1.48 -6.46 17.72
N ARG A 2 -0.30 -6.90 18.16
CA ARG A 2 0.47 -6.20 19.22
C ARG A 2 1.52 -5.22 18.68
N LYS A 3 1.90 -5.37 17.42
CA LYS A 3 2.92 -4.56 16.74
C LYS A 3 2.53 -4.34 15.27
N THR A 4 3.13 -3.35 14.65
CA THR A 4 3.08 -3.14 13.21
C THR A 4 3.70 -4.35 12.51
N THR A 5 2.97 -4.90 11.54
CA THR A 5 3.39 -6.10 10.79
C THR A 5 3.22 -5.85 9.31
N ILE A 6 4.20 -6.29 8.53
CA ILE A 6 4.14 -6.35 7.07
C ILE A 6 3.86 -7.80 6.67
N ILE A 7 2.85 -8.00 5.83
CA ILE A 7 2.52 -9.28 5.21
C ILE A 7 3.02 -9.22 3.77
N GLU A 8 4.01 -10.04 3.44
CA GLU A 8 4.50 -10.19 2.07
C GLU A 8 3.53 -11.09 1.28
N ILE A 9 3.06 -10.58 0.15
CA ILE A 9 2.22 -11.30 -0.82
C ILE A 9 3.11 -11.94 -1.89
N GLU A 10 4.13 -11.20 -2.33
CA GLU A 10 5.09 -11.68 -3.32
C GLU A 10 6.51 -11.30 -2.91
N LYS A 11 7.42 -12.28 -2.94
CA LYS A 11 8.83 -12.05 -2.65
C LYS A 11 9.48 -11.30 -3.81
N ILE A 12 10.08 -10.15 -3.51
CA ILE A 12 10.84 -9.34 -4.49
C ILE A 12 12.31 -9.21 -4.09
N SER A 13 13.17 -8.95 -5.08
CA SER A 13 14.60 -8.68 -4.87
C SER A 13 15.01 -7.36 -5.54
N PRO A 14 14.54 -6.21 -5.02
CA PRO A 14 14.82 -4.91 -5.59
C PRO A 14 16.33 -4.60 -5.59
N LYS A 15 16.91 -4.40 -6.77
CA LYS A 15 18.30 -3.94 -6.93
C LYS A 15 18.30 -2.44 -7.18
N LYS A 16 18.87 -1.65 -6.27
CA LYS A 16 18.93 -0.18 -6.36
C LYS A 16 17.56 0.48 -6.61
N ALA A 17 16.50 -0.06 -6.00
CA ALA A 17 15.16 0.50 -6.16
C ALA A 17 15.02 1.84 -5.43
N VAL A 18 14.15 2.69 -5.96
CA VAL A 18 13.71 3.93 -5.31
C VAL A 18 12.39 3.65 -4.61
N LEU A 19 12.30 3.95 -3.31
CA LEU A 19 11.05 3.90 -2.58
C LEU A 19 10.33 5.23 -2.75
N ILE A 20 9.11 5.17 -3.29
CA ILE A 20 8.20 6.31 -3.42
C ILE A 20 7.11 6.15 -2.37
N GLU A 21 6.91 7.17 -1.54
CA GLU A 21 5.87 7.21 -0.53
C GLU A 21 4.75 8.18 -0.96
N GLY A 22 3.51 7.80 -0.67
CA GLY A 22 2.30 8.54 -1.06
C GLY A 22 1.12 8.20 -0.17
N LEU A 23 1.29 8.30 1.14
CA LEU A 23 0.21 8.07 2.09
C LEU A 23 -0.78 9.26 2.10
N PRO A 24 -2.00 9.08 2.65
CA PRO A 24 -2.96 10.17 2.80
C PRO A 24 -2.38 11.35 3.60
N GLY A 25 -2.54 12.56 3.07
CA GLY A 25 -2.10 13.81 3.69
C GLY A 25 -2.93 15.01 3.21
N LEU A 26 -2.42 16.24 3.38
CA LEU A 26 -3.12 17.45 2.95
C LEU A 26 -3.39 17.43 1.44
N GLY A 27 -4.65 17.63 1.05
CA GLY A 27 -5.07 17.62 -0.36
C GLY A 27 -4.86 16.28 -1.08
N LEU A 28 -4.49 15.21 -0.36
CA LEU A 28 -4.23 13.87 -0.89
C LEU A 28 -3.20 13.83 -2.04
N VAL A 29 -2.35 14.86 -2.18
CA VAL A 29 -1.47 15.01 -3.35
C VAL A 29 -0.53 13.82 -3.50
N GLY A 30 0.15 13.42 -2.42
CA GLY A 30 1.05 12.26 -2.41
C GLY A 30 0.33 10.95 -2.78
N LYS A 31 -0.86 10.74 -2.20
CA LYS A 31 -1.71 9.59 -2.52
C LYS A 31 -2.12 9.56 -3.99
N ILE A 32 -2.68 10.65 -4.51
CA ILE A 32 -3.11 10.73 -5.91
C ILE A 32 -1.93 10.50 -6.87
N ALA A 33 -0.77 11.12 -6.60
CA ALA A 33 0.43 10.93 -7.41
C ALA A 33 0.92 9.47 -7.40
N SER A 34 0.99 8.85 -6.21
CA SER A 34 1.39 7.43 -6.09
C SER A 34 0.40 6.47 -6.74
N GLU A 35 -0.91 6.67 -6.57
CA GLU A 35 -1.96 5.86 -7.21
C GLU A 35 -1.92 6.00 -8.73
N PHE A 36 -1.63 7.19 -9.24
CA PHE A 36 -1.41 7.42 -10.66
C PHE A 36 -0.19 6.63 -11.16
N LEU A 37 0.95 6.69 -10.48
CA LEU A 37 2.15 5.94 -10.85
C LEU A 37 1.92 4.43 -10.84
N ILE A 38 1.26 3.90 -9.80
CA ILE A 38 0.91 2.48 -9.70
C ILE A 38 0.11 2.04 -10.94
N LYS A 39 -0.90 2.83 -11.33
CA LYS A 39 -1.74 2.54 -12.51
C LYS A 39 -0.95 2.64 -13.81
N GLN A 40 -0.17 3.70 -14.02
CA GLN A 40 0.56 3.92 -15.28
C GLN A 40 1.67 2.89 -15.50
N LEU A 41 2.35 2.48 -14.42
CA LEU A 41 3.41 1.48 -14.50
C LEU A 41 2.88 0.05 -14.45
N ASN A 42 1.57 -0.14 -14.23
CA ASN A 42 0.97 -1.43 -13.90
C ASN A 42 1.75 -2.15 -12.78
N ALA A 43 2.10 -1.41 -11.74
CA ALA A 43 2.88 -1.93 -10.62
C ALA A 43 2.06 -2.99 -9.85
N ARG A 44 2.72 -4.09 -9.48
CA ARG A 44 2.07 -5.20 -8.78
C ARG A 44 2.12 -4.99 -7.27
N LYS A 45 1.03 -5.30 -6.56
CA LYS A 45 1.02 -5.28 -5.09
C LYS A 45 1.90 -6.43 -4.57
N VAL A 46 2.82 -6.13 -3.67
CA VAL A 46 3.81 -7.10 -3.14
C VAL A 46 3.74 -7.30 -1.65
N ALA A 47 3.21 -6.33 -0.90
CA ALA A 47 3.03 -6.46 0.54
C ALA A 47 1.95 -5.52 1.08
N GLU A 48 1.50 -5.79 2.29
CA GLU A 48 0.55 -4.96 3.03
C GLU A 48 1.05 -4.74 4.46
N LEU A 49 0.94 -3.52 4.98
CA LEU A 49 1.27 -3.18 6.35
C LEU A 49 0.01 -2.96 7.17
N TYR A 50 -0.07 -3.63 8.30
CA TYR A 50 -1.11 -3.49 9.30
C TYR A 50 -0.49 -2.99 10.60
N SER A 51 -1.18 -2.09 11.30
CA SER A 51 -0.68 -1.48 12.51
C SER A 51 -1.76 -1.39 13.59
N PRO A 52 -1.45 -1.69 14.86
CA PRO A 52 -2.37 -1.40 15.97
C PRO A 52 -2.56 0.10 16.21
N HIS A 53 -1.73 0.94 15.59
CA HIS A 53 -1.78 2.41 15.68
C HIS A 53 -2.66 3.04 14.60
N PHE A 54 -3.17 2.28 13.63
CA PHE A 54 -4.21 2.77 12.74
C PHE A 54 -5.51 2.96 13.50
N ALA A 55 -6.41 3.79 12.95
CA ALA A 55 -7.71 4.03 13.57
C ALA A 55 -8.50 2.71 13.74
N HIS A 56 -9.25 2.60 14.84
CA HIS A 56 -9.91 1.36 15.25
C HIS A 56 -11.28 1.20 14.57
N TYR A 57 -11.28 1.22 13.24
CA TYR A 57 -12.46 0.91 12.42
C TYR A 57 -12.08 0.05 11.20
N VAL A 58 -13.10 -0.56 10.60
CA VAL A 58 -12.99 -1.33 9.35
C VAL A 58 -13.49 -0.52 8.17
N MET A 59 -12.92 -0.76 6.99
CA MET A 59 -13.46 -0.27 5.73
C MET A 59 -14.46 -1.30 5.20
N VAL A 60 -15.60 -0.84 4.72
CA VAL A 60 -16.58 -1.64 3.97
C VAL A 60 -16.42 -1.28 2.50
N ASP A 61 -16.25 -2.26 1.63
CA ASP A 61 -16.24 -2.02 0.18
C ASP A 61 -17.64 -2.03 -0.44
N SER A 62 -17.73 -1.78 -1.75
CA SER A 62 -19.00 -1.71 -2.48
C SER A 62 -19.78 -3.02 -2.48
N GLU A 63 -19.10 -4.16 -2.28
CA GLU A 63 -19.71 -5.49 -2.22
C GLU A 63 -20.10 -5.89 -0.79
N GLY A 64 -19.94 -4.98 0.18
CA GLY A 64 -20.23 -5.24 1.59
C GLY A 64 -19.14 -6.03 2.32
N SER A 65 -17.97 -6.24 1.72
CA SER A 65 -16.87 -6.95 2.37
C SER A 65 -16.11 -6.03 3.33
N LEU A 66 -15.69 -6.60 4.45
CA LEU A 66 -14.98 -5.90 5.52
C LEU A 66 -13.47 -6.08 5.38
N ARG A 67 -12.72 -4.98 5.56
CA ARG A 67 -11.25 -5.04 5.68
C ARG A 67 -10.71 -4.07 6.71
N LEU A 68 -9.58 -4.44 7.32
CA LEU A 68 -8.82 -3.54 8.18
C LEU A 68 -8.16 -2.41 7.36
N LEU A 69 -7.85 -1.32 8.04
CA LEU A 69 -6.92 -0.31 7.51
C LEU A 69 -5.55 -0.93 7.29
N ARG A 70 -4.94 -0.59 6.15
CA ARG A 70 -3.61 -1.05 5.77
C ARG A 70 -2.94 -0.03 4.86
N SER A 71 -1.62 -0.01 4.90
CA SER A 71 -0.80 0.57 3.82
C SER A 71 -0.40 -0.55 2.85
N GLU A 72 -0.17 -0.21 1.59
CA GLU A 72 0.08 -1.18 0.54
C GLU A 72 1.41 -0.86 -0.14
N PHE A 73 2.20 -1.89 -0.43
CA PHE A 73 3.45 -1.76 -1.17
C PHE A 73 3.27 -2.31 -2.57
N TYR A 74 3.73 -1.53 -3.54
CA TYR A 74 3.71 -1.87 -4.95
C TYR A 74 5.12 -1.89 -5.50
N TYR A 75 5.40 -2.83 -6.40
CA TYR A 75 6.68 -2.98 -7.05
C TYR A 75 6.53 -2.90 -8.56
N TRP A 76 7.44 -2.18 -9.17
CA TRP A 76 7.63 -2.15 -10.61
C TRP A 76 9.11 -2.26 -10.91
N SER A 77 9.42 -3.01 -11.96
CA SER A 77 10.76 -3.12 -12.52
C SER A 77 10.60 -3.14 -14.03
N ASN A 78 11.40 -2.34 -14.73
CA ASN A 78 11.53 -2.46 -16.17
C ASN A 78 12.29 -3.77 -16.45
N SER A 79 11.63 -4.72 -17.10
CA SER A 79 12.28 -5.93 -17.63
C SER A 79 13.18 -5.60 -18.82
#